data_AF-A0AAE2D7D1-F1
#
_entry.id   AF-A0AAE2D7D1-F1
#
_cell.length_a   1.000
_cell.length_b   1.000
_cell.length_c   1.000
_cell.angle_alpha   90.00
_cell.angle_beta   90.00
_cell.angle_gamma   90.00
#
_symmetry.space_group_name_H-M   'P 1'
#
loop_
_entity.id
_entity.type
_entity.pdbx_description
1 polymer ?
#
loop_
_entity_poly.entity_id
_entity_poly.type
_entity_poly.pdbx_seq_one_letter_code
_entity_poly.pdbx_strand_id
1 'polypeptide(L)' 'MSEAAREKINSEFKANRNETDREKIDELLKTAEDCEMLIRTTVIQSELVDIEKNLYRMHLREDLAYQENESPVEEK' A
#
# COMPACT_ATOMS: atom_id res chain seq x y z
N MET A 1 2.09 -1.41 -5.11
CA MET A 1 1.09 -0.33 -4.89
C MET A 1 0.72 0.23 -6.25
N SER A 2 -0.56 0.25 -6.62
CA SER A 2 -0.99 0.75 -7.93
C SER A 2 -0.79 2.26 -8.03
N GLU A 3 -0.57 2.75 -9.25
CA GLU A 3 -0.43 4.18 -9.52
C GLU A 3 -1.67 4.97 -9.08
N ALA A 4 -2.87 4.42 -9.33
CA ALA A 4 -4.14 4.99 -8.88
C ALA A 4 -4.24 5.17 -7.35
N ALA A 5 -3.73 4.19 -6.57
CA ALA A 5 -3.70 4.33 -5.11
C ALA A 5 -2.76 5.46 -4.67
N ARG A 6 -1.60 5.59 -5.32
CA ARG A 6 -0.65 6.68 -5.06
C ARG A 6 -1.25 8.05 -5.41
N GLU A 7 -1.94 8.17 -6.55
CA GLU A 7 -2.60 9.40 -6.94
C GLU A 7 -3.70 9.82 -5.96
N LYS A 8 -4.51 8.86 -5.51
CA LYS A 8 -5.58 9.10 -4.54
C LYS A 8 -5.04 9.62 -3.21
N ILE A 9 -4.00 8.98 -2.66
CA ILE A 9 -3.32 9.44 -1.44
C ILE A 9 -2.80 10.87 -1.63
N ASN A 10 -2.09 11.13 -2.73
CA ASN A 10 -1.55 12.46 -3.00
C ASN A 10 -2.63 13.54 -3.16
N SER A 11 -3.78 13.20 -3.74
CA SER A 11 -4.92 14.09 -3.87
C SER A 11 -5.50 14.46 -2.51
N GLU A 12 -5.67 13.49 -1.61
CA GLU A 12 -6.21 13.72 -0.27
C GLU A 12 -5.25 14.52 0.61
N PHE A 13 -3.95 14.27 0.52
CA PHE A 13 -2.93 15.09 1.20
C PHE A 13 -2.96 16.55 0.71
N LYS A 14 -3.08 16.77 -0.61
CA LYS A 14 -3.16 18.13 -1.17
C LYS A 14 -4.44 18.84 -0.76
N ALA A 15 -5.57 18.13 -0.69
CA ALA A 15 -6.86 18.68 -0.31
C ALA A 15 -6.87 19.19 1.13
N ASN A 16 -6.18 18.49 2.05
CA ASN A 16 -6.11 18.85 3.47
C ASN A 16 -4.89 19.72 3.84
N ARG A 17 -4.08 20.16 2.86
CA ARG A 17 -2.82 20.89 3.11
C ARG A 17 -2.98 22.18 3.93
N ASN A 18 -4.11 22.86 3.77
CA ASN A 18 -4.36 24.15 4.43
C ASN A 18 -5.28 24.01 5.64
N GLU A 19 -5.53 22.78 6.10
CA GLU A 19 -6.31 22.57 7.32
C GLU A 19 -5.55 23.15 8.51
N THR A 20 -6.24 23.94 9.33
CA THR A 20 -5.65 24.62 10.50
C THR A 20 -6.35 24.25 11.80
N ASP A 21 -7.46 23.51 11.70
CA ASP A 21 -8.15 22.92 12.84
C ASP A 21 -7.37 21.71 13.38
N ARG A 22 -6.99 21.77 14.66
CA ARG A 22 -6.20 20.72 15.32
C ARG A 22 -6.97 19.42 15.46
N GLU A 23 -8.26 19.48 15.79
CA GLU A 23 -9.05 18.25 16.00
C GLU A 23 -9.17 17.47 14.68
N LYS A 24 -9.40 18.20 13.58
CA LYS A 24 -9.49 17.63 12.25
C LYS A 24 -8.14 17.09 11.74
N ILE A 25 -7.02 17.73 12.09
CA ILE A 25 -5.68 17.22 11.77
C ILE A 25 -5.44 15.89 12.49
N ASP A 26 -5.79 15.79 13.78
CA ASP A 26 -5.60 14.55 14.54
C ASP A 26 -6.43 13.39 13.97
N GLU A 27 -7.67 13.66 13.53
CA GLU A 27 -8.50 12.65 12.86
C GLU A 27 -7.90 12.18 11.52
N LEU A 28 -7.37 13.11 10.72
CA LEU A 28 -6.71 12.81 9.45
C LEU A 28 -5.42 12.01 9.65
N LEU A 29 -4.65 12.33 10.70
CA LEU A 29 -3.44 11.59 11.06
C LEU A 29 -3.77 10.16 11.47
N LYS A 30 -4.77 9.97 12.32
CA LYS A 30 -5.21 8.63 12.73
C LYS A 30 -5.64 7.78 11.53
N THR A 31 -6.40 8.39 10.61
CA THR A 31 -6.81 7.71 9.37
C THR A 31 -5.61 7.34 8.50
N ALA A 32 -4.61 8.23 8.41
CA ALA A 32 -3.39 7.97 7.65
C ALA A 32 -2.56 6.82 8.27
N GLU A 33 -2.47 6.76 9.60
CA GLU A 33 -1.79 5.67 10.33
C GLU A 33 -2.46 4.31 10.08
N ASP A 34 -3.80 4.25 10.16
CA ASP A 34 -4.56 3.02 9.87
C ASP A 34 -4.32 2.56 8.42
N CYS A 35 -4.32 3.50 7.47
CA CYS A 35 -4.02 3.20 6.06
C CYS A 35 -2.58 2.71 5.86
N GLU A 36 -1.61 3.32 6.55
CA GLU A 36 -0.21 2.91 6.48
C GLU A 36 -0.04 1.47 6.97
N MET A 37 -0.64 1.12 8.11
CA MET A 37 -0.60 -0.23 8.67
C MET A 37 -1.20 -1.26 7.71
N LEU A 38 -2.36 -0.94 7.12
CA LEU A 38 -3.00 -1.81 6.13
C LEU A 38 -2.07 -2.05 4.93
N ILE A 39 -1.52 -0.99 4.36
CA ILE A 39 -0.62 -1.09 3.19
C ILE A 39 0.64 -1.89 3.54
N ARG A 40 1.21 -1.67 4.72
CA ARG A 40 2.45 -2.34 5.16
C ARG A 40 2.28 -3.84 5.33
N THR A 41 1.12 -4.26 5.81
CA THR A 41 0.81 -5.67 6.13
C THR A 41 0.23 -6.45 4.96
N THR A 42 -0.40 -5.77 3.99
CA THR A 42 -1.14 -6.44 2.90
C THR A 42 -0.54 -6.24 1.51
N VAL A 43 0.33 -5.25 1.30
CA VAL A 43 0.84 -4.91 -0.04
C VAL A 43 2.31 -5.26 -0.16
N ILE A 44 2.61 -6.23 -1.04
CA ILE A 44 3.98 -6.49 -1.48
C ILE A 44 4.36 -5.48 -2.56
N GLN A 45 5.55 -4.89 -2.42
CA GLN A 45 6.11 -3.97 -3.40
C GLN A 45 7.10 -4.74 -4.29
N SER A 46 6.93 -4.64 -5.60
CA SER A 46 7.83 -5.23 -6.59
C SER A 46 8.40 -4.15 -7.51
N GLU A 47 9.71 -4.16 -7.70
CA GLU A 47 10.42 -3.31 -8.65
C GLU A 47 10.71 -4.10 -9.93
N LEU A 48 10.42 -3.53 -11.10
CA LEU A 48 10.83 -4.12 -12.38
C LEU A 48 12.33 -3.87 -12.58
N VAL A 49 13.12 -4.94 -12.60
CA VAL A 49 14.59 -4.86 -12.71
C VAL A 49 15.07 -5.09 -14.13
N ASP A 50 14.34 -5.90 -14.91
CA ASP A 50 14.65 -6.17 -16.32
C ASP A 50 13.34 -6.34 -17.09
N ILE A 51 13.06 -5.39 -18.00
CA ILE A 51 11.83 -5.38 -18.79
C ILE A 51 11.82 -6.46 -19.88
N GLU A 52 12.98 -6.77 -20.46
CA GLU A 52 13.07 -7.78 -21.53
C GLU A 52 12.84 -9.18 -20.99
N LYS A 53 13.27 -9.43 -19.75
CA LYS A 53 13.09 -10.71 -19.06
C LYS A 53 11.86 -10.77 -18.15
N ASN A 54 11.07 -9.69 -18.06
CA ASN A 54 9.99 -9.54 -17.08
C ASN A 54 10.43 -9.91 -15.65
N LEU A 55 11.63 -9.48 -15.25
CA LEU A 55 12.20 -9.81 -13.95
C LEU A 55 11.80 -8.75 -12.93
N TYR A 56 11.17 -9.20 -11.84
CA TYR A 56 10.78 -8.33 -10.73
C TYR A 56 11.54 -8.69 -9.45
N ARG A 57 11.97 -7.67 -8.71
CA ARG A 57 12.50 -7.80 -7.36
C ARG A 57 11.40 -7.48 -6.37
N MET A 58 11.05 -8.45 -5.53
CA MET A 58 10.06 -8.26 -4.47
C MET A 58 10.74 -7.76 -3.19
N HIS A 59 10.19 -6.70 -2.60
CA HIS A 59 10.58 -6.16 -1.30
C HIS A 59 9.62 -6.67 -0.24
N LEU A 60 9.94 -7.84 0.32
CA LEU A 60 9.20 -8.42 1.43
C LEU A 60 9.57 -7.68 2.72
N ARG A 61 8.56 -7.29 3.48
CA ARG A 61 8.67 -6.68 4.82
C ARG A 61 8.32 -7.74 5.86
N GLU A 62 8.96 -7.70 7.03
CA GLU A 62 8.74 -8.65 8.12
C GLU A 62 7.27 -8.64 8.62
N ASP A 63 6.62 -7.47 8.54
CA ASP A 63 5.24 -7.26 8.97
C ASP A 63 4.17 -7.75 7.96
N LEU A 64 4.57 -8.35 6.84
CA LEU A 64 3.59 -8.90 5.88
C LEU A 64 2.82 -10.05 6.53
N ALA A 65 1.50 -9.95 6.50
CA ALA A 65 0.65 -11.06 6.91
C ALA A 65 0.71 -12.15 5.82
N TYR A 66 1.45 -13.23 6.09
CA TYR A 66 1.44 -14.41 5.23
C TYR A 66 0.10 -15.13 5.40
N GLN A 67 -0.63 -15.30 4.29
CA GLN A 67 -1.74 -16.25 4.27
C GLN A 67 -1.17 -17.66 4.09
N GLU A 68 -1.82 -18.68 4.66
CA GLU A 68 -1.49 -20.06 4.34
C GLU A 68 -1.65 -20.26 2.83
N ASN A 69 -0.67 -20.88 2.18
CA ASN A 69 -0.77 -21.19 0.76
C ASN A 69 -1.97 -22.11 0.55
N GLU A 70 -3.06 -21.61 -0.05
CA GLU A 70 -4.08 -22.49 -0.59
C GLU A 70 -3.44 -23.33 -1.70
N SER A 71 -3.63 -24.65 -1.61
CA SER A 71 -3.17 -25.56 -2.65
C SER A 71 -3.82 -25.15 -3.98
N PRO A 72 -3.08 -25.21 -5.11
CA PRO A 72 -3.67 -24.92 -6.41
C PRO A 72 -4.93 -25.76 -6.58
N VAL A 73 -6.06 -25.10 -6.87
CA VAL A 73 -7.28 -25.82 -7.24
C VAL A 73 -6.95 -26.54 -8.54
N GLU A 74 -6.80 -27.87 -8.50
CA GLU A 74 -6.71 -28.69 -9.70
C GLU A 74 -8.02 -28.50 -10.48
N GLU A 75 -7.96 -27.69 -11.55
CA GLU A 75 -9.05 -27.62 -12.53
C GLU A 75 -9.20 -29.01 -13.17
N LYS A 76 -10.38 -29.59 -13.01
CA LYS A 76 -10.80 -30.86 -13.65
C LYS A 76 -11.32 -30.65 -15.05
#